data_AF-A0A6L7PVY4-F1
#
_entry.id   AF-A0A6L7PVY4-F1
#
_cell.length_a   1.000
_cell.length_b   1.000
_cell.length_c   1.000
_cell.angle_alpha   90.00
_cell.angle_beta   90.00
_cell.angle_gamma   90.00
#
_symmetry.space_group_name_H-M   'P 1'
#
loop_
_entity.id
_entity.type
_entity.pdbx_description
1 polymer ?
#
loop_
_entity_poly.entity_id
_entity_poly.type
_entity_poly.pdbx_seq_one_letter_code
_entity_poly.pdbx_strand_id
1 'polypeptide(L)' 'MAPRISRNTETVTFSLHPDLAQRLRQTAGEEDRTVSELLREAIRLYMEERQWRARERLERLRSRRDTRTNGSPEK' A
#
# COMPACT_ATOMS: atom_id res chain seq x y z
N MET A 1 -11.72 36.67 3.67
CA MET A 1 -10.51 35.81 3.59
C MET A 1 -10.96 34.42 3.18
N ALA A 2 -10.51 33.90 2.04
CA ALA A 2 -10.81 32.51 1.65
C ALA A 2 -10.06 31.53 2.55
N PRO A 3 -10.65 30.38 2.93
CA PRO A 3 -9.97 29.39 3.76
C PRO A 3 -8.75 28.84 3.01
N ARG A 4 -7.57 28.89 3.66
CA ARG A 4 -6.38 28.20 3.16
C ARG A 4 -6.68 26.71 3.24
N ILE A 5 -6.80 26.05 2.10
CA ILE A 5 -6.75 24.58 2.04
C ILE A 5 -5.38 24.21 2.61
N SER A 6 -5.35 23.72 3.84
CA SER A 6 -4.12 23.24 4.47
C SER A 6 -3.56 22.12 3.59
N ARG A 7 -2.38 22.35 3.00
CA ARG A 7 -1.63 21.29 2.32
C ARG A 7 -1.33 20.23 3.37
N ASN A 8 -2.11 19.14 3.38
CA ASN A 8 -2.02 18.05 4.35
C ASN A 8 -0.83 17.16 4.01
N THR A 9 0.38 17.72 4.10
CA THR A 9 1.63 17.01 3.84
C THR A 9 2.43 16.99 5.13
N GLU A 10 2.79 15.79 5.57
CA GLU A 10 3.65 15.57 6.72
C GLU A 10 5.05 15.14 6.24
N THR A 11 6.10 15.73 6.81
CA THR A 11 7.48 15.36 6.52
C THR A 11 7.92 14.25 7.46
N VAL A 12 8.41 13.15 6.89
CA VAL A 12 8.94 12.02 7.64
C VAL A 12 10.42 11.84 7.28
N THR A 13 11.26 11.60 8.29
CA THR A 13 12.69 11.30 8.11
C THR A 13 12.96 9.89 8.63
N PHE A 14 13.66 9.09 7.83
CA PHE A 14 14.03 7.72 8.17
C PHE A 14 15.41 7.40 7.60
N SER A 15 16.05 6.41 8.21
CA SER A 15 17.34 5.89 7.74
C SER A 15 17.13 4.79 6.70
N LEU A 16 17.99 4.78 5.67
CA LEU A 16 18.04 3.73 4.66
C LEU A 16 19.46 3.16 4.61
N HIS A 17 19.57 1.88 4.26
CA HIS A 17 20.86 1.29 3.90
C HIS A 17 21.48 2.12 2.75
N PRO A 18 22.79 2.42 2.77
CA PRO A 18 23.43 3.29 1.77
C PRO A 18 23.19 2.83 0.34
N ASP A 19 23.31 1.53 0.07
CA ASP A 19 23.07 0.97 -1.27
C ASP A 19 21.63 1.20 -1.75
N LEU A 20 20.66 1.12 -0.84
CA LEU A 20 19.25 1.36 -1.16
C LEU A 20 19.00 2.84 -1.42
N ALA A 21 19.61 3.74 -0.65
CA ALA A 21 19.53 5.17 -0.88
C ALA A 21 20.15 5.58 -2.22
N GLN A 22 21.26 4.94 -2.63
CA GLN A 22 21.87 5.16 -3.94
C GLN A 22 20.95 4.71 -5.07
N ARG A 23 20.42 3.48 -5.00
CA ARG A 23 19.48 2.96 -6.01
C ARG A 23 18.24 3.83 -6.12
N LEU A 24 17.68 4.26 -4.99
CA LEU A 24 16.51 5.14 -4.96
C LEU A 24 16.76 6.47 -5.71
N ARG A 25 17.93 7.09 -5.51
CA ARG A 25 18.31 8.32 -6.22
C ARG A 25 18.51 8.08 -7.72
N GLN A 26 19.13 6.96 -8.07
CA GLN A 26 19.35 6.58 -9.46
C GLN A 26 18.01 6.39 -10.19
N THR A 27 17.11 5.59 -9.64
CA THR A 27 15.77 5.36 -10.22
C THR A 27 14.99 6.66 -10.36
N ALA A 28 15.02 7.53 -9.34
CA ALA A 28 14.38 8.83 -9.43
C ALA A 28 14.94 9.69 -10.58
N GLY A 29 16.26 9.65 -10.79
CA GLY A 29 16.91 10.34 -11.92
C GLY A 29 16.56 9.73 -13.28
N GLU A 30 16.48 8.40 -13.38
CA GLU A 30 16.09 7.68 -14.61
C GLU A 30 14.64 8.00 -15.02
N GLU A 31 13.76 8.23 -14.04
CA GLU A 31 12.33 8.54 -14.27
C GLU A 31 12.03 10.05 -14.40
N ASP A 32 13.02 10.94 -14.29
CA ASP A 32 12.84 12.40 -14.21
C ASP A 32 11.89 12.82 -13.06
N ARG A 33 12.08 12.22 -11.88
CA ARG A 33 11.24 12.42 -10.69
C ARG A 33 12.04 12.78 -9.47
N THR A 34 11.37 13.35 -8.47
CA THR A 34 11.96 13.50 -7.14
C THR A 34 11.90 12.21 -6.34
N VAL A 35 12.89 11.99 -5.48
CA VAL A 35 12.90 10.87 -4.51
C VAL A 35 11.62 10.82 -3.67
N SER A 36 11.08 12.00 -3.31
CA SER A 36 9.83 12.09 -2.54
C SER A 36 8.60 11.63 -3.33
N GLU A 37 8.57 11.83 -4.65
CA GLU A 37 7.48 11.33 -5.49
C GLU A 37 7.55 9.82 -5.64
N LEU A 38 8.74 9.30 -5.93
CA LEU A 38 8.97 7.86 -6.06
C LEU A 38 8.61 7.11 -4.78
N LEU A 39 9.05 7.62 -3.62
CA LEU A 39 8.70 7.04 -2.31
C LEU A 39 7.20 7.11 -2.02
N ARG A 40 6.55 8.25 -2.32
CA ARG A 40 5.10 8.40 -2.10
C ARG A 40 4.30 7.39 -2.92
N GLU A 41 4.70 7.15 -4.16
CA GLU A 41 4.07 6.15 -5.01
C GLU A 41 4.33 4.73 -4.52
N ALA A 42 5.59 4.39 -4.21
CA ALA A 42 5.96 3.08 -3.69
C ALA A 42 5.19 2.73 -2.40
N ILE A 43 5.06 3.69 -1.47
CA ILE A 43 4.28 3.51 -0.24
C ILE A 43 2.79 3.31 -0.55
N ARG A 44 2.21 4.09 -1.48
CA ARG A 44 0.81 3.94 -1.88
C ARG A 44 0.54 2.54 -2.42
N LEU A 45 1.35 2.09 -3.38
CA LEU A 45 1.23 0.77 -3.99
C LEU A 45 1.36 -0.36 -2.96
N TYR A 46 2.33 -0.24 -2.04
CA TYR A 46 2.51 -1.22 -0.97
C TYR A 46 1.28 -1.32 -0.05
N MET A 47 0.70 -0.17 0.33
CA MET A 47 -0.47 -0.15 1.21
C MET A 47 -1.73 -0.68 0.51
N GLU A 48 -1.94 -0.33 -0.75
CA GLU A 48 -3.06 -0.83 -1.56
C GLU A 48 -2.97 -2.35 -1.76
N GLU A 49 -1.79 -2.86 -2.13
CA GLU A 49 -1.57 -4.30 -2.29
C GLU A 49 -1.79 -5.05 -0.96
N ARG A 50 -1.29 -4.50 0.15
CA ARG A 50 -1.47 -5.09 1.48
C ARG A 50 -2.95 -5.17 1.86
N GLN A 51 -3.74 -4.14 1.54
CA GLN A 51 -5.18 -4.15 1.78
C GLN A 51 -5.89 -5.19 0.91
N TRP A 52 -5.53 -5.29 -0.37
CA TRP A 52 -6.10 -6.28 -1.29
C TRP A 52 -5.86 -7.71 -0.79
N ARG A 53 -4.62 -8.04 -0.45
CA ARG A 53 -4.25 -9.37 0.10
C ARG A 53 -5.00 -9.68 1.40
N ALA A 54 -5.21 -8.68 2.25
CA ALA A 54 -5.99 -8.85 3.48
C ALA A 54 -7.46 -9.18 3.21
N ARG A 55 -8.08 -8.52 2.22
CA ARG A 55 -9.46 -8.79 1.79
C ARG A 55 -9.60 -10.18 1.17
N GLU A 56 -8.69 -10.55 0.27
CA GLU A 56 -8.70 -11.87 -0.35
C GLU A 56 -8.59 -12.99 0.70
N ARG A 57 -7.73 -12.82 1.71
CA ARG A 57 -7.61 -13.76 2.83
C ARG A 57 -8.93 -13.87 3.62
N LEU A 58 -9.60 -12.75 3.87
CA LEU A 58 -10.87 -12.72 4.57
C LEU A 58 -12.00 -13.40 3.77
N GLU A 59 -12.06 -13.16 2.46
CA GLU A 59 -13.03 -13.81 1.56
C GLU A 59 -12.83 -15.31 1.54
N ARG A 60 -11.59 -15.80 1.37
CA ARG A 60 -11.27 -17.24 1.42
C ARG A 60 -11.70 -17.89 2.75
N LEU A 61 -11.55 -17.18 3.87
CA LEU A 61 -12.00 -17.65 5.18
C LEU A 61 -13.53 -17.67 5.31
N ARG A 62 -14.24 -16.71 4.70
CA ARG A 62 -15.71 -16.67 4.67
C ARG A 62 -16.27 -17.77 3.79
N SER A 63 -15.75 -17.96 2.58
CA SER A 63 -16.17 -19.04 1.68
C SER A 63 -15.95 -20.43 2.27
N ARG A 64 -14.88 -20.64 3.05
CA ARG A 64 -14.66 -21.88 3.83
C ARG A 64 -15.66 -22.06 4.98
N ARG A 65 -16.21 -20.98 5.52
CA ARG A 65 -17.24 -21.03 6.56
C ARG A 65 -18.60 -21.35 5.96
N ASP A 66 -18.95 -20.73 4.84
CA ASP A 66 -20.25 -20.89 4.18
C ASP A 66 -20.43 -22.29 3.56
N THR A 67 -19.36 -22.91 3.06
CA THR A 67 -19.40 -24.32 2.60
C THR A 67 -19.54 -25.32 3.74
N ARG A 68 -19.19 -24.94 4.97
CA ARG A 68 -19.37 -25.78 6.17
C ARG A 68 -20.79 -25.65 6.74
N THR A 69 -21.46 -24.52 6.52
CA THR A 69 -22.81 -24.26 7.06
C THR A 69 -23.95 -24.63 6.10
N ASN A 70 -23.70 -24.78 4.79
CA ASN A 70 -24.74 -25.09 3.80
C ASN A 70 -24.75 -26.56 3.31
N GLY A 71 -24.04 -27.46 4.01
CA GLY A 71 -23.79 -28.85 3.60
C GLY A 71 -24.59 -29.91 4.35
N SER A 72 -25.83 -29.63 4.78
CA SER A 72 -26.78 -30.66 5.22
C SER A 72 -27.99 -30.64 4.31
N PRO A 73 -28.05 -31.50 3.26
CA PRO A 73 -29.33 -31.80 2.64
C PRO A 73 -30.09 -32.72 3.61
N GLU A 74 -31.23 -32.22 4.08
CA GLU A 74 -32.19 -33.02 4.82
C GLU A 74 -32.62 -34.22 3.97
N LYS A 75 -32.70 -35.40 4.61
CA LYS A 75 -33.16 -36.65 4.02
C LYS A 75 -34.68 -36.68 3.90
#